data_AF-A0A842QV97-F1
#
_entry.id   AF-A0A842QV97-F1
#
_cell.length_a   1.000
_cell.length_b   1.000
_cell.length_c   1.000
_cell.angle_alpha   90.00
_cell.angle_beta   90.00
_cell.angle_gamma   90.00
#
_symmetry.space_group_name_H-M   'P 1'
#
loop_
_entity.id
_entity.type
_entity.pdbx_description
1 polymer ?
#
loop_
_entity_poly.entity_id
_entity_poly.type
_entity_poly.pdbx_seq_one_letter_code
_entity_poly.pdbx_strand_id
1 'polypeptide(L)' 'MKMTVDINIETAKEMIIEELDSLEEQDRKPKVKFKDIYQGNKEWSPIFFKAGKELDSMNEDLEMGLKWGYHHMEKVN' A
#
# COMPACT_ATOMS: atom_id res chain seq x y z
N MET A 1 -24.39 -10.62 5.28
CA MET A 1 -23.71 -9.49 5.94
C MET A 1 -22.36 -9.32 5.27
N LYS A 2 -22.08 -8.17 4.63
CA LYS A 2 -20.69 -7.84 4.26
C LYS A 2 -19.97 -7.54 5.57
N MET A 3 -19.05 -8.41 5.97
CA MET A 3 -18.12 -8.07 7.05
C MET A 3 -17.22 -6.96 6.52
N THR A 4 -17.52 -5.71 6.86
CA THR A 4 -16.55 -4.62 6.75
C THR A 4 -15.49 -4.91 7.80
N VAL A 5 -14.36 -5.46 7.37
CA VAL A 5 -13.18 -5.52 8.23
C VAL A 5 -12.75 -4.07 8.45
N ASP A 6 -12.82 -3.61 9.70
CA ASP A 6 -12.23 -2.34 10.08
C ASP A 6 -10.71 -2.54 10.13
N ILE A 7 -10.00 -1.97 9.16
CA ILE A 7 -8.54 -1.96 9.18
C ILE A 7 -8.05 -0.71 9.90
N ASN A 8 -6.87 -0.79 10.51
CA ASN A 8 -6.16 0.38 11.04
C ASN A 8 -4.91 0.67 10.20
N ILE A 9 -4.18 1.73 10.56
CA ILE A 9 -2.99 2.17 9.83
C ILE A 9 -1.88 1.12 9.87
N GLU A 10 -1.64 0.47 11.02
CA GLU A 10 -0.60 -0.56 11.16
C GLU A 10 -0.89 -1.76 10.27
N THR A 11 -2.14 -2.26 10.27
CA THR A 11 -2.56 -3.33 9.36
C THR A 11 -2.39 -2.92 7.89
N ALA A 12 -2.72 -1.68 7.53
CA ALA A 12 -2.51 -1.21 6.16
C ALA A 12 -1.02 -1.12 5.77
N LYS A 13 -0.11 -0.80 6.71
CA LYS A 13 1.34 -0.84 6.48
C LYS A 13 1.80 -2.27 6.20
N GLU A 14 1.39 -3.23 7.04
CA GLU A 14 1.70 -4.64 6.87
C GLU A 14 1.26 -5.14 5.50
N MET A 15 0.02 -4.87 5.09
CA MET A 15 -0.51 -5.25 3.78
C MET A 15 0.27 -4.63 2.60
N ILE A 16 0.74 -3.38 2.73
CA ILE A 16 1.57 -2.74 1.69
C ILE A 16 2.90 -3.46 1.58
N ILE A 17 3.55 -3.76 2.71
CA ILE A 17 4.86 -4.43 2.74
C ILE A 17 4.75 -5.86 2.19
N GLU A 18 3.76 -6.63 2.64
CA GLU A 18 3.53 -8.00 2.16
C GLU A 18 3.36 -8.07 0.65
N GLU A 19 2.60 -7.14 0.06
CA GLU A 19 2.40 -7.11 -1.40
C GLU A 19 3.68 -6.68 -2.15
N LEU A 20 4.46 -5.74 -1.59
CA LEU A 20 5.75 -5.35 -2.16
C LEU A 20 6.76 -6.51 -2.15
N ASP A 21 6.86 -7.20 -1.02
CA ASP A 21 7.75 -8.35 -0.84
C ASP A 21 7.32 -9.51 -1.76
N SER A 22 6.01 -9.77 -1.88
CA SER A 22 5.50 -10.78 -2.81
C SER A 22 5.83 -10.47 -4.28
N LEU A 23 5.79 -9.20 -4.68
CA LEU A 23 6.19 -8.79 -6.03
C LEU A 23 7.69 -8.99 -6.26
N GLU A 24 8.51 -8.67 -5.26
CA GLU A 24 9.96 -8.88 -5.31
C GLU A 24 10.32 -10.37 -5.41
N GLU A 25 9.68 -11.24 -4.61
CA GLU A 25 9.85 -12.70 -4.68
C GLU A 25 9.46 -13.29 -6.05
N GLN A 26 8.55 -12.63 -6.77
CA GLN A 26 8.13 -13.00 -8.12
C GLN A 26 9.05 -12.44 -9.23
N ASP A 27 10.18 -11.82 -8.89
CA ASP A 27 11.08 -11.11 -9.82
C ASP A 27 10.34 -10.00 -10.60
N ARG A 28 9.35 -9.38 -9.96
CA ARG A 28 8.59 -8.26 -10.51
C ARG A 28 9.00 -6.98 -9.81
N LYS A 29 8.92 -5.86 -10.53
CA LYS A 29 9.15 -4.54 -9.92
C LYS A 29 8.21 -4.36 -8.71
N PRO A 30 8.73 -4.18 -7.48
CA PRO A 30 7.92 -4.05 -6.26
C PRO A 30 7.23 -2.69 -6.25
N LYS A 31 6.07 -2.62 -6.90
CA LYS A 31 5.23 -1.42 -7.02
C LYS A 31 3.77 -1.79 -6.89
N VAL A 32 3.13 -1.31 -5.82
CA VAL A 32 1.74 -1.62 -5.50
C VAL A 32 0.88 -0.36 -5.53
N LYS A 33 -0.28 -0.42 -6.21
CA LYS A 33 -1.31 0.63 -6.09
C LYS A 33 -2.25 0.25 -4.95
N PHE A 34 -2.55 1.18 -4.05
CA PHE A 34 -3.37 0.85 -2.88
C PHE A 34 -4.76 0.33 -3.25
N LYS A 35 -5.32 0.80 -4.37
CA LYS A 35 -6.62 0.31 -4.88
C LYS A 35 -6.65 -1.17 -5.24
N ASP A 36 -5.49 -1.75 -5.55
CA ASP A 36 -5.36 -3.16 -5.89
C ASP A 36 -5.38 -4.01 -4.61
N ILE A 37 -4.96 -3.43 -3.46
CA ILE A 37 -5.03 -4.04 -2.13
C ILE A 37 -6.45 -3.97 -1.56
N TYR A 38 -7.06 -2.79 -1.50
CA TYR A 38 -8.39 -2.64 -0.88
C TYR A 38 -9.56 -3.02 -1.81
N GLN A 39 -9.30 -3.41 -3.06
CA GLN A 39 -10.25 -4.03 -4.01
C GLN A 39 -11.65 -3.39 -4.05
N GLY A 40 -11.71 -2.06 -4.09
CA GLY A 40 -12.97 -1.30 -4.17
C GLY A 40 -13.59 -0.91 -2.82
N ASN A 41 -12.99 -1.29 -1.69
CA ASN A 41 -13.33 -0.78 -0.38
C ASN A 41 -12.80 0.65 -0.19
N LYS A 42 -13.52 1.63 -0.75
CA LYS A 42 -13.11 3.04 -0.79
C LYS A 42 -12.88 3.66 0.59
N GLU A 43 -13.52 3.13 1.62
CA GLU A 43 -13.38 3.60 3.01
C GLU A 43 -11.95 3.35 3.54
N TRP A 44 -11.23 2.38 2.96
CA TRP A 44 -9.85 2.09 3.32
C TRP A 44 -8.86 3.03 2.63
N SER A 45 -9.25 3.75 1.57
CA SER A 45 -8.38 4.66 0.84
C SER A 45 -7.64 5.68 1.74
N PRO A 46 -8.29 6.41 2.67
CA PRO A 46 -7.58 7.33 3.57
C PRO A 46 -6.60 6.61 4.52
N ILE A 47 -6.92 5.37 4.93
CA ILE A 47 -6.08 4.58 5.83
C ILE A 47 -4.80 4.16 5.10
N PHE A 48 -4.92 3.62 3.89
CA PHE A 48 -3.78 3.28 3.03
C PHE A 48 -2.95 4.50 2.64
N PHE A 49 -3.58 5.65 2.38
CA PHE A 49 -2.86 6.88 2.11
C PHE A 49 -1.97 7.28 3.29
N LYS A 50 -2.50 7.25 4.53
CA LYS A 50 -1.75 7.57 5.73
C LYS A 50 -0.65 6.54 6.02
N ALA A 51 -0.95 5.25 5.89
CA ALA A 51 0.03 4.17 6.02
C ALA A 51 1.20 4.34 5.03
N GLY A 52 0.89 4.63 3.77
CA GLY A 52 1.89 4.92 2.75
C GLY A 52 2.76 6.12 3.11
N LYS A 53 2.17 7.20 3.63
CA LYS A 53 2.93 8.38 4.05
C LYS A 53 3.86 8.14 5.24
N GLU A 54 3.42 7.32 6.19
CA GLU A 54 4.27 6.93 7.31
C GLU A 54 5.43 6.05 6.85
N LEU A 55 5.19 5.09 5.96
CA LEU A 55 6.25 4.24 5.38
C LEU A 55 7.28 5.05 4.57
N ASP A 56 6.83 5.93 3.69
CA ASP A 56 7.63 6.89 2.91
C ASP A 56 8.53 7.77 3.82
N SER A 57 8.07 8.09 5.03
CA SER A 57 8.83 8.90 5.99
C SER A 57 9.77 8.07 6.87
N MET A 58 9.53 6.77 7.01
CA MET A 58 10.25 5.88 7.93
C MET A 58 11.33 5.04 7.23
N ASN A 59 11.22 4.85 5.92
CA ASN A 59 12.09 3.96 5.16
C ASN A 59 12.58 4.66 3.89
N GLU A 60 13.89 4.90 3.79
CA GLU A 60 14.52 5.55 2.64
C GLU A 60 14.38 4.73 1.34
N ASP A 61 14.09 3.43 1.47
CA ASP A 61 13.98 2.49 0.36
C ASP A 61 12.55 2.46 -0.22
N LEU A 62 11.60 3.17 0.39
CA LEU A 62 10.19 3.21 -0.01
C LEU A 62 9.80 4.61 -0.45
N GLU A 63 9.21 4.72 -1.65
CA GLU A 63 8.69 5.99 -2.15
C GLU A 63 7.19 5.90 -2.43
N MET A 64 6.45 6.86 -1.88
CA MET A 64 5.03 7.02 -2.17
C MET A 64 4.79 7.99 -3.32
N GLY A 65 4.06 7.53 -4.34
CA GLY A 65 3.73 8.32 -5.52
C GLY A 65 2.24 8.37 -5.85
N LEU A 66 1.91 9.20 -6.85
CA LEU A 66 0.57 9.28 -7.44
C LEU A 66 0.65 9.01 -8.96
N LYS A 67 -0.15 8.08 -9.47
CA LYS A 67 -0.21 7.81 -10.92
C LYS A 67 -1.65 7.53 -11.34
N TRP A 68 -2.13 8.26 -12.36
CA TRP A 68 -3.52 8.17 -12.87
C TRP A 68 -4.59 8.32 -11.79
N GLY A 69 -4.35 9.20 -10.79
CA GLY A 69 -5.27 9.44 -9.68
C GLY A 69 -5.24 8.39 -8.56
N TYR A 70 -4.33 7.42 -8.62
CA TYR A 70 -4.18 6.40 -7.58
C TYR A 70 -2.82 6.50 -6.89
N HIS A 71 -2.88 6.48 -5.56
CA HIS A 71 -1.70 6.38 -4.72
C HIS A 71 -1.06 5.00 -4.86
N HIS A 72 0.27 4.97 -4.85
CA HIS A 72 1.06 3.76 -4.90
C HIS A 72 2.28 3.88 -4.01
N MET A 73 2.85 2.72 -3.68
CA MET A 73 4.15 2.57 -3.04
C MET A 73 5.06 1.78 -3.96
N GLU A 74 6.34 2.13 -4.04
CA GLU A 74 7.37 1.31 -4.69
C GLU A 74 8.66 1.25 -3.87
N LYS A 75 9.41 0.14 -3.97
CA LYS A 75 10.80 0.13 -3.51
C LYS A 75 11.68 0.84 -4.54
N VAL A 76 12.59 1.70 -4.09
CA VAL A 76 13.43 2.56 -4.94
C VAL A 76 14.93 2.24 -4.91
N ASN A 77 15.32 1.21 -4.15
CA ASN A 77 16.70 0.69 -4.10
C ASN A 77 16.98 -0.40 -5.13
#